data_AF-A0A1G3FQT2-F1
#
_entry.id   AF-A0A1G3FQT2-F1
#
_cell.length_a   1.000
_cell.length_b   1.000
_cell.length_c   1.000
_cell.angle_alpha   90.00
_cell.angle_beta   90.00
_cell.angle_gamma   90.00
#
_symmetry.space_group_name_H-M   'P 1'
#
loop_
_entity.id
_entity.type
_entity.pdbx_description
1 polymer ?
#
loop_
_entity_poly.entity_id
_entity_poly.type
_entity_poly.pdbx_seq_one_letter_code
_entity_poly.pdbx_strand_id
1 'polypeptide(L)'
;MAALIRPQAQMMEALLRQNIELLDFLRTRFERDRVMVAHLASATEAGDVMSLWAEFMQRSLADYGSETHKLAASVTDIAQQAVRSASDETAAIGKVLHPKA
;
A
#
# COMPACT_ATOMS: atom_id res chain seq x y z
N MET A 1 23.85 0.58 -19.78
CA MET A 1 23.43 -0.46 -18.81
C MET A 1 23.07 0.16 -17.45
N ALA A 2 24.03 0.66 -16.65
CA ALA A 2 23.74 1.19 -15.31
C ALA A 2 22.69 2.33 -15.26
N ALA A 3 22.66 3.20 -16.27
CA ALA A 3 21.69 4.31 -16.37
C ALA A 3 20.23 3.84 -16.57
N LEU A 4 20.01 2.63 -17.10
CA LEU A 4 18.68 2.04 -17.30
C LEU A 4 18.25 1.16 -16.11
N ILE A 5 19.21 0.61 -15.36
CA ILE A 5 18.92 -0.29 -14.23
C ILE A 5 18.53 0.49 -12.97
N ARG A 6 19.11 1.67 -12.73
CA ARG A 6 18.85 2.45 -11.50
C ARG A 6 17.38 2.90 -11.38
N PRO A 7 16.73 3.46 -12.40
CA PRO A 7 15.31 3.86 -12.30
C PRO A 7 14.39 2.66 -12.08
N GLN A 8 14.64 1.54 -12.77
CA GLN A 8 13.88 0.30 -12.61
C GLN A 8 14.01 -0.29 -11.20
N ALA A 9 15.22 -0.27 -10.63
CA ALA A 9 15.46 -0.73 -9.26
C ALA A 9 14.73 0.14 -8.22
N GLN A 10 14.73 1.46 -8.39
CA GLN A 10 14.01 2.39 -7.51
C GLN A 10 12.49 2.18 -7.55
N MET A 11 11.94 1.96 -8.75
CA MET A 11 10.52 1.63 -8.93
C MET A 11 10.16 0.30 -8.23
N MET A 12 11.01 -0.73 -8.39
CA MET A 12 10.82 -2.02 -7.72
C MET A 12 10.86 -1.88 -6.19
N GLU A 13 11.79 -1.08 -5.66
CA GLU A 13 11.88 -0.80 -4.22
C GLU A 13 10.62 -0.10 -3.69
N ALA A 14 10.08 0.87 -4.44
CA ALA A 14 8.83 1.55 -4.08
C ALA A 14 7.64 0.58 -4.05
N LEU A 15 7.52 -0.29 -5.06
CA LEU A 15 6.49 -1.32 -5.11
C LEU A 15 6.59 -2.33 -3.95
N LEU A 16 7.80 -2.80 -3.65
CA LEU A 16 8.01 -3.73 -2.54
C LEU A 16 7.65 -3.10 -1.20
N ARG A 17 8.01 -1.83 -0.98
CA ARG A 17 7.62 -1.08 0.23
C ARG A 17 6.11 -0.98 0.38
N GLN A 18 5.42 -0.62 -0.70
CA GLN A 18 3.95 -0.55 -0.71
C GLN A 18 3.31 -1.91 -0.40
N ASN A 19 3.85 -3.00 -0.95
CA ASN A 19 3.36 -4.35 -0.68
C ASN A 19 3.57 -4.74 0.79
N ILE A 20 4.72 -4.38 1.38
CA ILE A 20 4.99 -4.63 2.80
C ILE A 20 3.98 -3.90 3.67
N GLU A 21 3.73 -2.62 3.40
CA GLU A 21 2.76 -1.82 4.16
C GLU A 21 1.33 -2.41 4.06
N LEU A 22 0.90 -2.82 2.86
CA LEU A 22 -0.40 -3.47 2.67
C LEU A 22 -0.51 -4.80 3.44
N LEU A 23 0.56 -5.61 3.42
CA LEU A 23 0.58 -6.88 4.13
C LEU A 23 0.56 -6.68 5.65
N ASP A 24 1.25 -5.67 6.16
CA ASP A 24 1.25 -5.33 7.59
C ASP A 24 -0.12 -4.84 8.06
N PHE A 25 -0.79 -4.05 7.23
CA PHE A 25 -2.19 -3.70 7.46
C PHE A 25 -3.09 -4.94 7.54
N LEU A 26 -3.03 -5.83 6.54
CA LEU A 26 -3.87 -7.02 6.50
C LEU A 26 -3.62 -7.93 7.71
N ARG A 27 -2.36 -8.07 8.12
CA ARG A 27 -1.99 -8.78 9.34
C ARG A 27 -2.67 -8.15 10.56
N THR A 28 -2.51 -6.84 10.75
CA THR A 28 -3.11 -6.11 11.88
C THR A 28 -4.64 -6.26 11.88
N ARG A 29 -5.27 -6.20 10.70
CA ARG A 29 -6.70 -6.37 10.52
C ARG A 29 -7.15 -7.77 10.97
N PHE A 30 -6.45 -8.82 10.56
CA PHE A 30 -6.78 -10.19 10.95
C PHE A 30 -6.51 -10.49 12.42
N GLU A 31 -5.47 -9.91 13.02
CA GLU A 31 -5.24 -10.01 14.46
C GLU A 31 -6.42 -9.42 15.24
N ARG A 32 -6.96 -8.26 14.80
CA ARG A 32 -8.17 -7.64 15.37
C ARG A 32 -9.43 -8.48 15.15
N ASP A 33 -9.62 -9.06 13.97
CA ASP A 33 -10.73 -10.00 13.71
C ASP A 33 -10.74 -11.14 14.70
N ARG A 34 -9.58 -11.74 14.92
CA ARG A 34 -9.43 -12.89 15.80
C ARG A 34 -9.80 -12.53 17.25
N VAL A 35 -9.42 -11.35 17.71
CA VAL A 35 -9.80 -10.83 19.04
C VAL A 35 -11.31 -10.60 19.12
N MET A 36 -11.92 -10.00 18.09
CA MET A 36 -13.37 -9.78 18.05
C MET A 36 -14.14 -11.10 18.13
N VAL A 37 -13.75 -12.12 17.35
CA VAL A 37 -14.39 -13.44 17.39
C VAL A 37 -14.29 -14.06 18.78
N ALA A 38 -13.14 -13.93 19.45
CA ALA A 38 -12.98 -14.40 20.81
C ALA A 38 -13.91 -13.65 21.79
N HIS A 39 -14.05 -12.33 21.66
CA HIS A 39 -14.96 -11.54 22.49
C HIS A 39 -16.43 -11.93 22.27
N LEU A 40 -16.86 -12.09 21.00
CA LEU A 40 -18.22 -12.54 20.69
C LEU A 40 -18.50 -13.92 21.26
N ALA A 41 -17.55 -14.85 21.18
CA ALA A 41 -17.70 -16.19 21.74
C ALA A 41 -17.79 -16.19 23.28
N SER A 42 -17.26 -15.17 23.94
CA SER A 42 -17.31 -15.01 25.40
C SER A 42 -18.51 -14.22 25.91
N ALA A 43 -19.26 -13.55 25.03
CA ALA A 43 -20.38 -12.70 25.42
C ALA A 43 -21.61 -13.55 25.77
N THR A 44 -22.22 -13.30 26.93
CA THR A 44 -23.39 -14.05 27.42
C THR A 44 -24.70 -13.34 27.13
N GLU A 45 -24.67 -12.02 26.94
CA GLU A 45 -25.84 -11.19 26.68
C GLU A 45 -25.92 -10.77 25.21
N ALA A 46 -27.11 -10.88 24.62
CA ALA A 46 -27.33 -10.53 23.21
C ALA A 46 -27.05 -9.04 22.92
N GLY A 47 -27.27 -8.15 23.90
CA GLY A 47 -26.95 -6.72 23.79
C GLY A 47 -25.44 -6.44 23.66
N ASP A 48 -24.62 -7.24 24.35
CA ASP A 48 -23.17 -7.10 24.32
C ASP A 48 -22.61 -7.58 22.97
N VAL A 49 -23.15 -8.68 22.44
CA VAL A 49 -22.82 -9.20 21.11
C VAL A 49 -23.07 -8.15 20.03
N MET A 50 -24.25 -7.51 20.04
CA MET A 50 -24.61 -6.50 19.04
C MET A 50 -23.76 -5.23 19.15
N SER A 51 -23.42 -4.80 20.36
CA SER A 51 -22.56 -3.65 20.60
C SER A 51 -21.13 -3.91 20.12
N LEU A 52 -20.55 -5.06 20.49
CA LEU A 52 -19.23 -5.50 20.04
C LEU A 52 -19.15 -5.60 18.51
N TRP A 53 -20.20 -6.12 17.88
CA TRP A 53 -20.28 -6.20 16.42
C TRP A 53 -20.33 -4.83 15.75
N ALA A 54 -21.17 -3.92 16.25
CA ALA A 54 -21.31 -2.57 15.72
C ALA A 54 -19.99 -1.79 15.80
N GLU A 55 -19.33 -1.81 16.97
CA GLU A 55 -18.04 -1.16 17.14
C GLU A 55 -16.97 -1.75 16.22
N PHE A 56 -16.96 -3.07 16.06
CA PHE A 56 -16.03 -3.75 15.17
C PHE A 56 -16.23 -3.31 13.71
N MET A 57 -17.48 -3.22 13.24
CA MET A 57 -17.79 -2.75 11.89
C MET A 57 -17.36 -1.30 11.69
N GLN A 58 -17.63 -0.42 12.66
CA GLN A 58 -17.22 0.98 12.61
C GLN A 58 -15.70 1.13 12.52
N ARG A 59 -14.95 0.38 13.36
CA ARG A 59 -13.48 0.36 13.32
C ARG A 59 -12.96 -0.21 11.99
N SER A 60 -13.54 -1.31 11.51
CA SER A 60 -13.15 -1.92 10.24
C SER A 60 -13.31 -0.96 9.07
N LEU A 61 -14.46 -0.26 8.99
CA LEU A 61 -14.72 0.75 7.96
C LEU A 61 -13.70 1.89 8.01
N ALA A 62 -13.38 2.39 9.20
CA ALA A 62 -12.39 3.44 9.37
C ALA A 62 -10.98 3.00 8.95
N ASP A 63 -10.57 1.80 9.36
CA ASP A 63 -9.28 1.21 9.02
C ASP A 63 -9.13 1.04 7.49
N TYR A 64 -10.11 0.40 6.82
CA TYR A 64 -10.08 0.25 5.36
C TYR A 64 -10.12 1.59 4.62
N GLY A 65 -10.86 2.56 5.14
CA GLY A 65 -10.88 3.92 4.58
C GLY A 65 -9.49 4.58 4.64
N SER A 66 -8.81 4.46 5.78
CA SER A 66 -7.45 4.99 5.96
C SER A 66 -6.45 4.32 5.02
N GLU A 67 -6.49 2.99 4.92
CA GLU A 67 -5.54 2.25 4.07
C GLU A 67 -5.80 2.43 2.59
N THR A 68 -7.07 2.56 2.18
CA THR A 68 -7.41 2.90 0.79
C THR A 68 -6.84 4.26 0.42
N HIS A 69 -6.86 5.23 1.35
CA HIS A 69 -6.26 6.54 1.13
C HIS A 69 -4.73 6.46 1.01
N LYS A 70 -4.07 5.71 1.89
CA LYS A 70 -2.62 5.46 1.79
C LYS A 70 -2.24 4.80 0.47
N LEU A 71 -2.98 3.74 0.09
CA LEU A 71 -2.76 3.03 -1.17
C LEU A 71 -2.93 3.97 -2.38
N ALA A 72 -3.96 4.80 -2.39
CA ALA A 72 -4.19 5.77 -3.46
C ALA A 72 -3.06 6.81 -3.57
N ALA A 73 -2.56 7.31 -2.44
CA ALA A 73 -1.42 8.22 -2.40
C ALA A 73 -0.17 7.53 -2.97
N SER A 74 0.14 6.31 -2.52
CA SER A 74 1.33 5.58 -2.97
C SER A 74 1.29 5.17 -4.43
N VAL A 75 0.12 4.79 -4.97
CA VAL A 75 -0.03 4.50 -6.41
C VAL A 75 0.23 5.76 -7.25
N THR A 76 -0.21 6.92 -6.78
CA THR A 76 0.06 8.21 -7.45
C THR A 76 1.56 8.50 -7.48
N ASP A 77 2.25 8.31 -6.37
CA ASP A 77 3.69 8.53 -6.27
C ASP A 77 4.49 7.57 -7.17
N ILE A 78 4.13 6.29 -7.19
CA ILE A 78 4.74 5.29 -8.07
C ILE A 78 4.53 5.67 -9.54
N ALA A 79 3.31 6.09 -9.91
CA ALA A 79 3.01 6.52 -11.28
C ALA A 79 3.83 7.76 -11.67
N GLN A 80 3.97 8.75 -10.78
CA GLN A 80 4.81 9.93 -11.01
C GLN A 80 6.29 9.54 -11.17
N GLN A 81 6.78 8.61 -10.34
CA GLN A 81 8.16 8.13 -10.41
C GLN A 81 8.42 7.35 -11.72
N ALA A 82 7.45 6.56 -12.19
CA ALA A 82 7.54 5.87 -13.47
C ALA A 82 7.61 6.86 -14.64
N VAL A 83 6.79 7.91 -14.65
CA VAL A 83 6.81 8.96 -15.70
C VAL A 83 8.16 9.70 -15.72
N ARG A 84 8.68 10.08 -14.55
CA ARG A 84 9.99 10.73 -14.43
C ARG A 84 11.10 9.80 -14.94
N SER A 85 11.08 8.53 -14.51
CA SER A 85 12.05 7.52 -14.93
C SER A 85 12.06 7.32 -16.44
N ALA A 86 10.89 7.19 -17.07
CA ALA A 86 10.77 7.05 -18.52
C ALA A 86 11.31 8.28 -19.28
N SER A 87 11.09 9.48 -18.72
CA SER A 87 11.59 10.74 -19.29
C SER A 87 13.12 10.82 -19.20
N ASP A 88 13.69 10.46 -18.05
CA ASP A 88 15.14 10.44 -17.81
C ASP A 88 15.84 9.38 -18.67
N GLU A 89 15.25 8.18 -18.80
CA GLU A 89 15.74 7.14 -19.70
C GLU A 89 15.73 7.61 -21.16
N THR A 90 14.65 8.25 -21.61
CA THR A 90 14.54 8.81 -22.96
C THR A 90 15.61 9.88 -23.22
N ALA A 91 15.83 10.79 -22.25
CA ALA A 91 16.87 11.81 -22.34
C ALA A 91 18.28 11.21 -22.36
N ALA A 92 18.53 10.16 -21.58
CA ALA A 92 19.80 9.45 -21.54
C ALA A 92 20.08 8.74 -22.88
N ILE A 93 19.07 8.06 -23.45
CA ILE A 93 19.16 7.41 -24.76
C ILE A 93 19.42 8.45 -25.86
N GLY A 94 18.72 9.59 -25.85
CA GLY A 94 18.94 10.68 -26.81
C GLY A 94 20.36 11.25 -26.79
N LYS A 95 20.97 11.38 -25.60
CA LYS A 95 22.38 11.80 -25.44
C LYS A 95 23.38 10.77 -25.97
N VAL A 96 23.04 9.48 -25.93
CA VAL A 96 23.88 8.40 -26.47
C VAL A 96 23.78 8.31 -27.99
N LEU A 97 22.59 8.57 -28.56
CA LEU A 97 22.34 8.50 -30.02
C LEU A 97 22.77 9.76 -30.77
N HIS A 98 22.81 10.92 -30.10
CA HIS A 98 23.39 12.15 -30.62
C HIS A 98 24.59 12.60 -29.77
N PRO A 99 25.74 11.91 -29.89
CA PRO A 99 26.96 12.46 -29.32
C PRO A 99 27.24 13.76 -30.07
N LYS A 100 27.36 14.88 -29.36
CA LYS A 100 27.67 16.20 -29.94
C LYS A 100 28.77 16.06 -30.99
N ALA A 101 28.51 16.57 -32.20
CA ALA A 101 29.53 16.82 -33.22
C ALA A 101 30.57 17.82 -32.70
#